data_AF-R1E3S3-F1
#
_entry.id   AF-R1E3S3-F1
#
_cell.length_a   1.000
_cell.length_b   1.000
_cell.length_c   1.000
_cell.angle_alpha   90.00
_cell.angle_beta   90.00
_cell.angle_gamma   90.00
#
_symmetry.space_group_name_H-M   'P 1'
#
loop_
_entity.id
_entity.type
_entity.pdbx_description
1 polymer ?
#
loop_
_entity_poly.entity_id
_entity_poly.type
_entity_poly.pdbx_seq_one_letter_code
_entity_poly.pdbx_strand_id
1 'polypeptide(L)'
;MPRGSPLPAPLAALNAGSDVSPADIALSANLCTWGLPLLSIRGCLSVDTPPPLVFELLKSPERRAAWDVLLKEGRLVRQIGPDNAIVHEVFEPLSGDLGRPHDYALISSWRCESDGSYVIASRSIVVEEVPPSPQYQRGEVLPSGWWIQPQTDGSGSELTYAI
;
A
#
# COMPACT_ATOMS: atom_id res chain seq x y z
N MET A 1 -4.35 24.14 23.34
CA MET A 1 -4.42 23.54 21.99
C MET A 1 -3.00 23.37 21.47
N PRO A 2 -2.46 22.15 21.36
CA PRO A 2 -1.15 21.97 20.77
C PRO A 2 -1.28 22.08 19.25
N ARG A 3 -0.51 23.01 18.67
CA ARG A 3 -0.37 23.17 17.22
C ARG A 3 0.27 21.90 16.67
N GLY A 4 -0.39 21.28 15.69
CA GLY A 4 0.13 20.11 14.99
C GLY A 4 1.53 20.40 14.47
N SER A 5 2.47 19.52 14.80
CA SER A 5 3.83 19.55 14.27
C SER A 5 3.77 19.49 12.74
N PRO A 6 4.64 20.22 12.02
CA PRO A 6 4.68 20.13 10.55
C PRO A 6 5.06 18.71 10.13
N LEU A 7 4.41 18.23 9.06
CA LEU A 7 4.71 16.94 8.44
C LEU A 7 6.21 16.86 8.08
N PRO A 8 6.86 15.71 8.28
CA PRO A 8 8.27 15.56 7.94
C PRO A 8 8.51 15.77 6.44
N ALA A 9 9.66 16.37 6.11
CA ALA A 9 10.05 16.83 4.78
C ALA A 9 9.90 15.84 3.60
N PRO A 10 9.97 14.50 3.75
CA PRO A 10 9.77 13.58 2.63
C PRO A 10 8.36 13.64 2.01
N LEU A 11 7.35 14.08 2.76
CA LEU A 11 5.97 14.19 2.28
C LEU A 11 5.70 15.44 1.42
N ALA A 12 6.54 16.47 1.51
CA ALA A 12 6.36 17.70 0.75
C ALA A 12 6.84 17.59 -0.71
N ALA A 13 7.67 16.59 -1.02
CA ALA A 13 8.32 16.45 -2.32
C ALA A 13 7.50 15.68 -3.38
N LEU A 14 6.35 15.11 -3.01
CA LEU A 14 5.47 14.36 -3.93
C LEU A 14 4.62 15.24 -4.86
N ASN A 15 4.60 16.56 -4.67
CA ASN A 15 3.69 17.48 -5.37
C ASN A 15 4.32 18.26 -6.55
N ALA A 16 5.53 17.92 -6.99
CA ALA A 16 6.17 18.62 -8.10
C ALA A 16 6.08 17.78 -9.39
N GLY A 17 4.95 17.90 -10.11
CA GLY A 17 4.92 17.63 -11.56
C GLY A 17 4.02 16.50 -12.07
N SER A 18 2.91 16.17 -11.42
CA SER A 18 1.91 15.25 -12.01
C SER A 18 0.50 15.80 -11.81
N ASP A 19 -0.41 15.51 -12.75
CA ASP A 19 -1.86 15.83 -12.73
C ASP A 19 -2.62 15.11 -11.58
N VAL A 20 -1.94 14.84 -10.47
CA VAL A 20 -2.48 14.12 -9.32
C VAL A 20 -3.02 15.14 -8.33
N SER A 21 -4.30 15.02 -8.00
CA SER A 21 -4.90 15.83 -6.93
C SER A 21 -4.18 15.57 -5.60
N PRO A 22 -4.00 16.59 -4.74
CA PRO A 22 -3.34 16.41 -3.46
C PRO A 22 -3.98 15.26 -2.67
N ALA A 23 -3.17 14.35 -2.14
CA ALA A 23 -3.70 13.23 -1.37
C ALA A 23 -4.30 13.71 -0.04
N ASP A 24 -5.55 13.34 0.24
CA ASP A 24 -6.21 13.55 1.52
C ASP A 24 -5.79 12.45 2.50
N ILE A 25 -4.95 12.82 3.47
CA ILE A 25 -4.42 11.89 4.47
C ILE A 25 -5.14 12.09 5.80
N ALA A 26 -5.78 11.03 6.28
CA ALA A 26 -6.42 10.97 7.59
C ALA A 26 -5.66 10.01 8.53
N LEU A 27 -5.47 10.45 9.77
CA LEU A 27 -4.91 9.66 10.85
C LEU A 27 -6.00 9.35 11.86
N SER A 28 -6.15 8.07 12.22
CA SER A 28 -7.10 7.65 13.25
C SER A 28 -6.46 6.67 14.21
N ALA A 29 -6.74 6.82 15.50
CA ALA A 29 -6.49 5.74 16.45
C ALA A 29 -7.29 4.51 15.99
N ASN A 30 -6.62 3.39 15.78
CA ASN A 30 -7.27 2.17 15.34
C ASN A 30 -8.04 1.56 16.52
N LEU A 31 -9.25 2.04 16.76
CA LEU A 31 -10.19 1.43 17.71
C LEU A 31 -10.91 0.21 17.09
N CYS A 32 -10.69 -0.03 15.79
CA CYS A 32 -11.55 -0.85 14.94
C CYS A 32 -11.01 -2.26 14.68
N THR A 33 -9.76 -2.56 15.05
CA THR A 33 -9.20 -3.91 14.96
C THR A 33 -8.54 -4.30 16.28
N TRP A 34 -9.22 -5.19 17.02
CA TRP A 34 -8.68 -5.94 18.16
C TRP A 34 -8.23 -5.14 19.40
N GLY A 35 -8.60 -3.86 19.51
CA GLY A 35 -8.28 -3.04 20.70
C GLY A 35 -6.78 -2.74 20.87
N LEU A 36 -6.01 -2.84 19.78
CA LEU A 36 -4.59 -2.53 19.79
C LEU A 36 -4.38 -1.00 19.70
N PRO A 37 -3.48 -0.40 20.48
CA PRO A 37 -3.20 1.04 20.44
C PRO A 37 -2.31 1.42 19.24
N LEU A 38 -2.67 0.96 18.04
CA LEU A 38 -1.94 1.20 16.80
C LEU A 38 -2.57 2.36 16.03
N LEU A 39 -1.73 3.08 15.29
CA LEU A 39 -2.16 4.14 14.39
C LEU A 39 -2.61 3.52 13.07
N SER A 40 -3.79 3.91 12.58
CA SER A 40 -4.19 3.65 11.20
C SER A 40 -4.10 4.91 10.37
N ILE A 41 -3.62 4.73 9.15
CA ILE A 41 -3.44 5.77 8.15
C ILE A 41 -4.34 5.44 6.97
N ARG A 42 -5.16 6.40 6.58
CA ARG A 42 -5.94 6.35 5.33
C ARG A 42 -5.47 7.46 4.42
N GLY A 43 -5.03 7.13 3.21
CA GLY A 43 -4.77 8.08 2.14
C GLY A 43 -5.84 7.98 1.06
N CYS A 44 -6.35 9.11 0.59
CA CYS A 44 -7.25 9.18 -0.54
C CYS A 44 -6.62 10.04 -1.64
N LEU A 45 -6.70 9.62 -2.90
CA LEU A 45 -6.21 10.39 -4.03
C LEU A 45 -7.01 10.09 -5.28
N SER A 46 -7.03 11.05 -6.20
CA SER A 46 -7.72 10.92 -7.49
C SER A 46 -6.68 10.89 -8.61
N VAL A 47 -6.89 10.01 -9.59
CA VAL A 47 -6.00 9.85 -10.76
C VAL A 47 -6.80 9.73 -12.05
N ASP A 48 -6.31 10.35 -13.13
CA ASP A 48 -6.92 10.33 -14.47
C ASP A 48 -6.58 9.02 -15.21
N THR A 49 -6.79 7.88 -14.55
CA THR A 49 -6.54 6.55 -15.10
C THR A 49 -7.70 5.63 -14.75
N PRO A 50 -8.24 4.86 -15.72
CA PRO A 50 -9.36 3.95 -15.46
C PRO A 50 -9.05 2.88 -14.39
N PRO A 51 -10.03 2.48 -13.56
CA PRO A 51 -9.84 1.53 -12.47
C PRO A 51 -9.14 0.21 -12.87
N PRO A 52 -9.43 -0.42 -14.03
CA PRO A 52 -8.75 -1.66 -14.42
C PRO A 52 -7.24 -1.51 -14.62
N LEU A 53 -6.78 -0.36 -15.12
CA LEU A 53 -5.36 -0.11 -15.34
C LEU A 53 -4.63 0.15 -14.02
N VAL A 54 -5.25 0.93 -13.12
CA VAL A 54 -4.73 1.16 -11.78
C VAL A 54 -4.66 -0.16 -11.01
N PHE A 55 -5.71 -0.98 -11.10
CA PHE A 55 -5.77 -2.30 -10.49
C PHE A 55 -4.62 -3.21 -10.93
N GLU A 56 -4.40 -3.36 -12.24
CA GLU A 56 -3.31 -4.19 -12.77
C GLU A 56 -1.91 -3.68 -12.40
N LEU A 57 -1.76 -2.36 -12.21
CA LEU A 57 -0.52 -1.75 -11.75
C LEU A 57 -0.26 -2.06 -10.27
N LEU A 58 -1.26 -1.86 -9.40
CA LEU A 58 -1.14 -2.02 -7.96
C LEU A 58 -1.11 -3.49 -7.51
N LYS A 59 -1.75 -4.38 -8.27
CA LYS A 59 -1.81 -5.81 -7.96
C LYS A 59 -0.46 -6.51 -8.15
N SER A 60 0.36 -6.07 -9.11
CA SER A 60 1.67 -6.69 -9.38
C SER A 60 2.75 -6.02 -8.52
N PRO A 61 3.33 -6.74 -7.55
CA PRO A 61 4.40 -6.19 -6.72
C PRO A 61 5.65 -5.84 -7.55
N GLU A 62 5.91 -6.57 -8.64
CA GLU A 62 7.03 -6.31 -9.56
C GLU A 62 6.83 -4.98 -10.31
N ARG A 63 5.62 -4.74 -10.83
CA ARG A 63 5.30 -3.49 -11.54
C ARG A 63 5.26 -2.31 -10.60
N ARG A 64 4.82 -2.51 -9.35
CA ARG A 64 4.81 -1.49 -8.31
C ARG A 64 6.23 -1.01 -7.97
N ALA A 65 7.20 -1.93 -7.88
CA ALA A 65 8.61 -1.60 -7.59
C ALA A 65 9.26 -0.70 -8.66
N ALA A 66 8.68 -0.59 -9.87
CA ALA A 66 9.18 0.28 -10.92
C ALA A 66 8.93 1.78 -10.67
N TRP A 67 8.00 2.13 -9.78
CA TRP A 67 7.62 3.53 -9.52
C TRP A 67 7.45 3.89 -8.04
N ASP A 68 7.15 2.93 -7.17
CA ASP A 68 7.07 3.16 -5.72
C ASP A 68 8.49 3.29 -5.16
N VAL A 69 8.90 4.53 -4.89
CA VAL A 69 10.26 4.87 -4.43
C VAL A 69 10.68 4.20 -3.12
N LEU A 70 9.70 3.72 -2.33
CA LEU A 70 9.99 3.00 -1.09
C LEU A 70 10.07 1.50 -1.32
N LEU A 71 9.37 0.95 -2.32
CA LEU A 71 9.38 -0.48 -2.64
C LEU A 71 10.61 -0.82 -3.49
N LYS A 72 11.66 -1.29 -2.83
CA LYS A 72 12.91 -1.71 -3.47
C LYS A 72 12.71 -2.92 -4.38
N GLU A 73 11.98 -3.92 -3.88
CA GLU A 73 11.75 -5.18 -4.56
C GLU A 73 10.36 -5.71 -4.18
N GLY A 74 9.61 -6.16 -5.19
CA GLY A 74 8.36 -6.87 -4.99
C GLY A 74 8.36 -8.12 -5.86
N ARG A 75 7.97 -9.26 -5.28
CA ARG A 75 8.01 -10.56 -5.96
C ARG A 75 6.80 -11.41 -5.63
N LEU A 76 6.15 -11.95 -6.66
CA LEU A 76 5.23 -13.06 -6.55
C LEU A 76 5.98 -14.33 -6.11
N VAL A 77 5.64 -14.82 -4.92
CA VAL A 77 6.22 -16.05 -4.37
C VAL A 77 5.43 -17.26 -4.83
N ARG A 78 4.09 -17.18 -4.71
CA ARG A 78 3.20 -18.28 -5.07
C ARG A 78 1.79 -17.79 -5.35
N GLN A 79 1.21 -18.18 -6.48
CA GLN A 79 -0.21 -17.97 -6.76
C GLN A 79 -1.08 -18.94 -5.95
N ILE A 80 -2.17 -18.45 -5.36
CA ILE A 80 -3.18 -19.21 -4.62
C ILE A 80 -4.53 -18.99 -5.29
N GLY A 81 -4.93 -19.90 -6.18
CA GLY A 81 -6.18 -19.72 -6.93
C GLY A 81 -6.12 -18.50 -7.88
N PRO A 82 -7.27 -18.01 -8.37
CA PRO A 82 -7.33 -16.93 -9.36
C PRO A 82 -7.11 -15.53 -8.77
N ASP A 83 -7.36 -15.39 -7.48
CA ASP A 83 -7.61 -14.12 -6.80
C ASP A 83 -6.77 -13.90 -5.54
N ASN A 84 -5.85 -14.83 -5.23
CA ASN A 84 -4.97 -14.72 -4.08
C ASN A 84 -3.52 -15.08 -4.44
N ALA A 85 -2.56 -14.52 -3.73
CA ALA A 85 -1.16 -14.88 -3.86
C ALA A 85 -0.39 -14.64 -2.57
N ILE A 86 0.73 -15.34 -2.43
CA ILE A 86 1.80 -14.97 -1.49
C ILE A 86 2.79 -14.09 -2.25
N VAL A 87 3.11 -12.95 -1.66
CA VAL A 87 4.09 -12.01 -2.19
C VAL A 87 5.14 -11.70 -1.13
N HIS A 88 6.33 -11.35 -1.59
CA HIS A 88 7.42 -10.84 -0.79
C HIS A 88 7.75 -9.43 -1.24
N GLU A 89 7.67 -8.48 -0.33
CA GLU A 89 7.93 -7.06 -0.59
C GLU A 89 9.05 -6.57 0.32
N VAL A 90 9.98 -5.80 -0.24
CA VAL A 90 11.14 -5.22 0.45
C VAL A 90 11.09 -3.70 0.31
N PHE A 91 11.02 -3.00 1.43
CA PHE A 91 10.94 -1.54 1.49
C PHE A 91 12.23 -0.92 2.04
N GLU A 92 12.66 0.17 1.42
CA GLU A 92 13.75 0.99 1.94
C GLU A 92 13.32 1.70 3.24
N PRO A 93 14.24 1.89 4.20
CA PRO A 93 13.95 2.63 5.42
C PRO A 93 13.60 4.11 5.11
N LEU A 94 12.52 4.62 5.71
CA LEU A 94 12.12 6.03 5.58
C LEU A 94 13.18 7.03 6.08
N SER A 95 14.08 6.60 6.96
CA SER A 95 15.08 7.45 7.62
C SER A 95 16.42 7.57 6.88
N GLY A 96 16.51 7.16 5.60
CA GLY A 96 17.63 7.47 4.72
C GLY A 96 19.00 7.06 5.28
N ASP A 97 19.23 5.74 5.38
CA ASP A 97 20.55 5.08 5.57
C ASP A 97 20.87 4.50 6.96
N LEU A 98 20.03 4.65 7.99
CA LEU A 98 20.34 4.17 9.34
C LEU A 98 19.77 2.79 9.73
N GLY A 99 19.28 1.99 8.77
CA GLY A 99 18.66 0.69 9.08
C GLY A 99 18.72 -0.33 7.95
N ARG A 100 18.46 -1.61 8.28
CA ARG A 100 18.22 -2.64 7.27
C ARG A 100 16.89 -2.38 6.57
N PRO A 101 16.74 -2.69 5.27
CA PRO A 101 15.45 -2.68 4.60
C PRO A 101 14.44 -3.57 5.32
N HIS A 102 13.17 -3.18 5.29
CA HIS A 102 12.11 -3.99 5.87
C HIS A 102 11.60 -4.97 4.83
N ASP A 103 11.39 -6.23 5.22
CA ASP A 103 10.76 -7.22 4.36
C ASP A 103 9.43 -7.71 4.93
N TYR A 104 8.51 -8.05 4.04
CA TYR A 104 7.16 -8.48 4.38
C TYR A 104 6.80 -9.72 3.56
N ALA A 105 6.42 -10.79 4.25
CA ALA A 105 5.74 -11.92 3.64
C ALA A 105 4.23 -11.69 3.77
N LEU A 106 3.54 -11.49 2.66
CA LEU A 106 2.13 -11.12 2.64
C LEU A 106 1.30 -12.18 1.93
N ILE A 107 0.10 -12.45 2.44
CA ILE A 107 -0.99 -12.90 1.58
C ILE A 107 -1.66 -11.67 1.00
N SER A 108 -1.84 -11.65 -0.32
CA SER A 108 -2.56 -10.62 -1.06
C SER A 108 -3.77 -11.26 -1.75
N SER A 109 -4.92 -10.62 -1.60
CA SER A 109 -6.21 -11.06 -2.13
C SER A 109 -6.83 -9.91 -2.90
N TRP A 110 -7.40 -10.17 -4.08
CA TRP A 110 -7.99 -9.12 -4.90
C TRP A 110 -9.34 -9.51 -5.49
N ARG A 111 -10.20 -8.52 -5.73
CA ARG A 111 -11.53 -8.74 -6.31
C ARG A 111 -11.99 -7.55 -7.15
N CYS A 112 -12.83 -7.84 -8.12
CA CYS A 112 -13.59 -6.87 -8.90
C CYS A 112 -15.05 -6.96 -8.42
N GLU A 113 -15.60 -5.83 -7.99
CA GLU A 113 -16.95 -5.72 -7.48
C GLU A 113 -17.94 -5.42 -8.61
N SER A 114 -19.22 -5.71 -8.39
CA SER A 114 -20.26 -5.49 -9.40
C SER A 114 -20.48 -4.01 -9.76
N ASP A 115 -20.03 -3.09 -8.90
CA ASP A 115 -20.09 -1.65 -9.13
C ASP A 115 -18.90 -1.11 -9.95
N GLY A 116 -18.00 -2.00 -10.40
CA GLY A 116 -16.80 -1.65 -11.16
C GLY A 116 -15.63 -1.18 -10.29
N SER A 117 -15.76 -1.24 -8.95
CA SER A 117 -14.63 -1.02 -8.05
C SER A 117 -13.77 -2.26 -7.89
N TYR A 118 -12.51 -2.05 -7.48
CA TYR A 118 -11.55 -3.10 -7.21
C TYR A 118 -11.04 -2.97 -5.79
N VAL A 119 -10.78 -4.11 -5.15
CA VAL A 119 -10.13 -4.15 -3.84
C VAL A 119 -8.91 -5.06 -3.92
N ILE A 120 -7.81 -4.61 -3.34
CA ILE A 120 -6.60 -5.39 -3.09
C ILE A 120 -6.37 -5.34 -1.58
N ALA A 121 -6.41 -6.47 -0.91
CA ALA A 121 -6.21 -6.57 0.53
C ALA A 121 -5.02 -7.46 0.83
N SER A 122 -4.14 -6.98 1.70
CA SER A 122 -2.93 -7.69 2.10
C SER A 122 -2.83 -7.77 3.63
N ARG A 123 -2.16 -8.81 4.12
CA ARG A 123 -1.71 -8.88 5.52
C ARG A 123 -0.48 -9.76 5.64
N SER A 124 0.30 -9.54 6.70
CA SER A 124 1.45 -10.38 7.00
C SER A 124 1.04 -11.81 7.36
N ILE A 125 1.84 -12.76 6.89
CA ILE A 125 1.76 -14.19 7.16
C ILE A 125 3.15 -14.75 7.50
N VAL A 126 3.17 -15.93 8.12
CA VAL A 126 4.39 -16.72 8.31
C VAL A 126 4.31 -17.94 7.41
N VAL A 127 5.26 -18.07 6.50
CA VAL A 127 5.34 -19.15 5.50
C VAL A 127 6.78 -19.55 5.27
N GLU A 128 7.02 -20.83 4.96
CA GLU A 128 8.37 -21.39 4.81
C GLU A 128 9.08 -20.86 3.57
N GLU A 129 8.34 -20.46 2.53
CA GLU A 129 8.86 -19.94 1.27
C GLU A 129 9.53 -18.55 1.43
N VAL A 130 9.25 -17.85 2.54
CA VAL A 130 9.79 -16.51 2.85
C VAL A 130 10.24 -16.43 4.31
N PRO A 131 11.29 -17.20 4.68
CA PRO A 131 11.76 -17.24 6.05
C PRO A 131 12.40 -15.89 6.44
N PRO A 132 12.42 -15.52 7.74
CA PRO A 132 13.17 -14.36 8.20
C PRO A 132 14.65 -14.44 7.82
N SER A 133 15.21 -13.33 7.34
CA SER A 133 16.61 -13.24 6.91
C SER A 133 17.33 -12.15 7.70
N PRO A 134 18.59 -12.35 8.14
CA PRO A 134 19.39 -11.30 8.77
C PRO A 134 19.65 -10.07 7.89
N GLN A 135 19.42 -10.18 6.58
CA GLN A 135 19.56 -9.09 5.62
C GLN A 135 18.46 -8.03 5.78
N TYR A 136 17.31 -8.41 6.34
CA TYR A 136 16.12 -7.57 6.45
C TYR A 136 15.65 -7.42 7.89
N GLN A 137 14.84 -6.40 8.12
CA GLN A 137 14.01 -6.30 9.32
C GLN A 137 12.60 -6.79 8.96
N ARG A 138 12.22 -7.99 9.42
CA ARG A 138 10.89 -8.55 9.16
C ARG A 138 9.82 -7.64 9.77
N GLY A 139 9.04 -7.01 8.89
CA GLY A 139 7.89 -6.21 9.26
C GLY A 139 6.63 -7.04 9.42
N GLU A 140 5.66 -6.47 10.12
CA GLU A 140 4.31 -6.99 10.22
C GLU A 140 3.34 -5.89 9.82
N VAL A 141 2.45 -6.21 8.88
CA VAL A 141 1.32 -5.35 8.51
C VAL A 141 0.03 -6.09 8.86
N LEU A 142 -0.82 -5.38 9.61
CA LEU A 142 -2.21 -5.78 9.83
C LEU A 142 -3.00 -5.66 8.50
N PRO A 143 -4.29 -6.05 8.44
CA PRO A 143 -5.06 -5.91 7.21
C PRO A 143 -4.97 -4.49 6.62
N SER A 144 -4.37 -4.40 5.45
CA SER A 144 -4.12 -3.17 4.70
C SER A 144 -4.53 -3.37 3.24
N GLY A 145 -4.58 -2.31 2.46
CA GLY A 145 -4.89 -2.47 1.05
C GLY A 145 -5.40 -1.23 0.34
N TRP A 146 -5.81 -1.47 -0.90
CA TRP A 146 -6.34 -0.49 -1.82
C TRP A 146 -7.82 -0.74 -2.09
N TRP A 147 -8.58 0.34 -2.14
CA TRP A 147 -9.91 0.40 -2.74
C TRP A 147 -9.84 1.38 -3.91
N ILE A 148 -10.18 0.89 -5.10
CA ILE A 148 -10.05 1.60 -6.38
C ILE A 148 -11.46 1.74 -6.92
N GLN A 149 -11.99 2.96 -6.95
CA GLN A 149 -13.36 3.24 -7.37
C GLN A 149 -13.36 4.04 -8.67
N PRO A 150 -14.31 3.81 -9.58
CA PRO A 150 -14.52 4.72 -10.70
C PRO A 150 -14.94 6.10 -10.16
N GLN A 151 -14.41 7.16 -10.78
CA GLN A 151 -14.89 8.51 -10.53
C GLN A 151 -16.33 8.70 -11.00
N THR A 152 -17.07 9.60 -10.34
CA THR A 152 -18.49 9.83 -10.64
C THR A 152 -18.70 10.36 -12.06
N ASP A 153 -17.75 11.12 -12.58
CA ASP A 153 -17.77 11.65 -13.96
C ASP A 153 -17.16 10.67 -15.00
N GLY A 154 -16.66 9.52 -14.55
CA GLY A 154 -16.02 8.51 -15.38
C GLY A 154 -14.64 8.89 -15.92
N SER A 155 -14.03 9.99 -15.45
CA SER A 155 -12.76 10.50 -15.97
C SER A 155 -11.53 9.72 -15.49
N GLY A 156 -11.66 8.94 -14.40
CA GLY A 156 -10.53 8.25 -13.78
C GLY A 156 -10.92 7.40 -12.58
N SER A 157 -10.04 7.36 -11.58
CA SER A 157 -10.18 6.55 -10.37
C SER A 157 -10.02 7.37 -9.09
N GLU A 158 -10.88 7.08 -8.12
CA GLU A 158 -10.66 7.44 -6.71
C GLU A 158 -9.98 6.27 -6.00
N LEU A 159 -8.82 6.53 -5.40
CA LEU A 159 -8.02 5.54 -4.70
C LEU A 159 -8.08 5.81 -3.21
N THR A 160 -8.40 4.78 -2.42
CA THR A 160 -8.22 4.78 -0.97
C THR A 160 -7.19 3.72 -0.60
N TYR A 161 -6.11 4.11 0.08
CA TYR A 161 -5.19 3.19 0.74
C TYR A 161 -5.39 3.23 2.25
N ALA A 162 -5.42 2.07 2.89
CA ALA A 162 -5.50 1.95 4.34
C ALA A 162 -4.41 1.01 4.87
N ILE A 163 -3.74 1.39 5.95
CA ILE A 163 -2.72 0.61 6.68
C ILE A 163 -2.76 0.90 8.18
#